data_AF-A0A929IDN1-F1
#
_entry.id   AF-A0A929IDN1-F1
#
_cell.length_a   1.000
_cell.length_b   1.000
_cell.length_c   1.000
_cell.angle_alpha   90.00
_cell.angle_beta   90.00
_cell.angle_gamma   90.00
#
_symmetry.space_group_name_H-M   'P 1'
#
loop_
_entity.id
_entity.type
_entity.pdbx_description
1 polymer ?
#
loop_
_entity_poly.entity_id
_entity_poly.type
_entity_poly.pdbx_seq_one_letter_code
_entity_poly.pdbx_strand_id
1 'polypeptide(L)'
;MVDREASRSDPTPGLSEGIPRVIAVTSGKGGVGKTNIAGNLAIAFRRMGKRVLILDADLGLANLDIIFGLTIEHNIKHVISGEKS
;
A
#
# COMPACT_ATOMS: atom_id res chain seq x y z
N MET A 1 6.38 12.64 -32.88
CA MET A 1 7.61 11.97 -32.45
C MET A 1 7.24 10.98 -31.35
N VAL A 2 6.94 9.75 -31.79
CA VAL A 2 7.06 8.45 -31.08
C VAL A 2 6.41 8.41 -29.68
N ASP A 3 5.15 8.00 -29.59
CA ASP A 3 4.69 6.61 -29.37
C ASP A 3 4.94 6.06 -27.94
N ARG A 4 3.84 5.51 -27.39
CA ARG A 4 3.74 4.54 -26.28
C ARG A 4 3.89 5.10 -24.86
N GLU A 5 2.75 5.36 -24.23
CA GLU A 5 2.52 4.72 -22.93
C GLU A 5 1.45 3.66 -23.13
N ALA A 6 1.96 2.44 -23.33
CA ALA A 6 1.19 1.22 -23.44
C ALA A 6 0.13 1.16 -22.33
N SER A 7 -1.04 0.66 -22.69
CA SER A 7 -1.95 -0.06 -21.78
C SER A 7 -1.11 -0.84 -20.76
N ARG A 8 -0.90 -0.26 -19.58
CA ARG A 8 -0.48 -1.02 -18.41
C ARG A 8 -1.76 -1.65 -17.89
N SER A 9 -2.26 -2.65 -18.61
CA SER A 9 -3.01 -3.70 -17.93
C SER A 9 -2.04 -4.21 -16.88
N ASP A 10 -2.25 -3.82 -15.62
CA ASP A 10 -1.55 -4.50 -14.53
C ASP A 10 -1.74 -5.99 -14.82
N PRO A 11 -0.67 -6.75 -15.05
CA PRO A 11 -0.81 -8.15 -15.43
C PRO A 11 -1.62 -8.78 -14.31
N THR A 12 -2.83 -9.28 -14.60
CA THR A 12 -3.66 -9.97 -13.61
C THR A 12 -2.85 -11.18 -13.16
N PRO A 13 -2.14 -11.11 -12.03
CA PRO A 13 -1.15 -12.12 -11.73
C PRO A 13 -1.93 -13.26 -11.12
N GLY A 14 -1.89 -14.41 -11.80
CA GLY A 14 -2.35 -15.68 -11.22
C GLY A 14 -1.90 -15.73 -9.76
N LEU A 15 -2.84 -16.03 -8.87
CA LEU A 15 -2.59 -16.07 -7.43
C LEU A 15 -1.33 -16.92 -7.20
N SER A 16 -0.21 -16.29 -6.85
CA SER A 16 1.00 -17.03 -6.50
C SER A 16 0.61 -17.98 -5.36
N GLU A 17 0.71 -19.28 -5.56
CA GLU A 17 0.26 -20.30 -4.60
C GLU A 17 1.03 -20.28 -3.26
N GLY A 18 2.03 -19.40 -3.11
CA GLY A 18 2.79 -19.20 -1.89
C GLY A 18 2.12 -18.23 -0.92
N ILE A 19 2.21 -18.55 0.39
CA ILE A 19 1.81 -17.67 1.48
C ILE A 19 2.53 -16.31 1.34
N PRO A 20 1.82 -15.17 1.38
CA PRO A 20 2.45 -13.86 1.29
C PRO A 20 3.37 -13.63 2.49
N ARG A 21 4.52 -12.98 2.25
CA ARG A 21 5.38 -12.51 3.35
C ARG A 21 4.71 -11.33 4.03
N VAL A 22 4.52 -11.42 5.35
CA VAL A 22 3.96 -10.35 6.18
C VAL A 22 5.07 -9.71 7.00
N ILE A 23 5.15 -8.37 6.98
CA ILE A 23 6.13 -7.59 7.73
C ILE A 23 5.38 -6.52 8.53
N ALA A 24 5.52 -6.54 9.85
CA ALA A 24 4.96 -5.52 10.73
C ALA A 24 6.04 -4.48 11.10
N VAL A 25 5.78 -3.21 10.82
CA VAL A 25 6.66 -2.09 11.20
C VAL A 25 6.07 -1.40 12.43
N THR A 26 6.71 -1.52 13.59
CA THR A 26 6.21 -1.00 14.87
C THR A 26 7.27 -0.26 15.67
N SER A 27 6.85 0.46 16.71
CA SER A 27 7.68 1.21 17.67
C SER A 27 6.81 1.66 18.85
N GLY A 28 7.41 1.70 20.05
CA GLY A 28 6.76 2.19 21.26
C GLY A 28 6.67 3.72 21.39
N LYS A 29 7.25 4.49 20.45
CA LYS A 29 7.24 5.96 20.48
C LYS A 29 6.65 6.56 19.19
N GLY A 30 5.94 7.67 19.33
CA GLY A 30 5.45 8.50 18.21
C GLY A 30 6.59 9.21 17.48
N GLY A 31 6.41 9.51 16.19
CA GLY A 31 7.35 10.33 15.41
C GLY A 31 8.67 9.69 14.98
N VAL A 32 8.90 8.40 15.26
CA VAL A 32 10.17 7.72 14.90
C VAL A 32 10.30 7.36 13.41
N GLY A 33 9.31 7.69 12.57
CA GLY A 33 9.35 7.43 11.13
C GLY A 33 8.83 6.07 10.67
N LYS A 34 8.04 5.35 11.48
CA LYS A 34 7.42 4.05 11.09
C LYS A 34 6.76 4.10 9.71
N THR A 35 5.90 5.09 9.49
CA THR A 35 5.14 5.24 8.23
C THR A 35 6.05 5.51 7.04
N ASN A 36 7.10 6.32 7.23
CA ASN A 36 8.12 6.56 6.19
C ASN A 36 8.86 5.28 5.80
N ILE A 37 9.25 4.47 6.79
CA ILE A 37 9.91 3.18 6.54
C ILE A 37 8.96 2.22 5.81
N ALA A 38 7.73 2.08 6.28
CA ALA A 38 6.74 1.20 5.66
C ALA A 38 6.45 1.60 4.20
N GLY A 39 6.24 2.90 3.93
CA GLY A 39 5.98 3.41 2.59
C GLY A 39 7.16 3.23 1.64
N ASN A 40 8.37 3.58 2.06
CA ASN A 40 9.56 3.44 1.20
C ASN A 40 9.95 1.97 0.97
N LEU A 41 9.75 1.10 1.96
CA LEU A 41 9.97 -0.34 1.80
C LEU A 41 9.04 -0.93 0.73
N ALA A 42 7.79 -0.50 0.72
CA ALA A 42 6.83 -0.94 -0.28
C ALA A 42 7.19 -0.45 -1.70
N ILE A 43 7.62 0.81 -1.84
CA ILE A 43 8.14 1.33 -3.12
C ILE A 43 9.35 0.51 -3.58
N ALA A 44 10.29 0.21 -2.67
CA ALA A 44 11.47 -0.60 -2.99
C ALA A 44 11.07 -2.00 -3.49
N PHE A 45 10.17 -2.69 -2.79
CA PHE A 45 9.67 -4.00 -3.23
C PHE A 45 8.92 -3.93 -4.57
N ARG A 46 8.14 -2.87 -4.80
CA ARG A 46 7.45 -2.66 -6.08
C ARG A 46 8.45 -2.45 -7.23
N ARG A 47 9.54 -1.71 -7.00
CA ARG A 47 10.65 -1.52 -7.95
C ARG A 47 11.39 -2.81 -8.25
N MET A 48 11.43 -3.75 -7.30
CA MET A 48 11.94 -5.11 -7.50
C MET A 48 10.95 -6.07 -8.18
N GLY A 49 9.82 -5.56 -8.69
CA GLY A 49 8.80 -6.36 -9.38
C GLY A 49 7.93 -7.21 -8.46
N LYS A 50 7.92 -6.96 -7.15
CA LYS A 50 7.04 -7.68 -6.20
C LYS A 50 5.65 -7.07 -6.17
N ARG A 51 4.64 -7.91 -5.92
CA ARG A 51 3.30 -7.46 -5.53
C ARG A 51 3.34 -7.07 -4.07
N VAL A 52 2.86 -5.87 -3.76
CA VAL A 52 2.95 -5.29 -2.42
C VAL A 52 1.60 -4.72 -2.05
N LEU A 53 1.14 -5.05 -0.85
CA LEU A 53 0.04 -4.40 -0.18
C LEU A 53 0.62 -3.66 1.03
N ILE A 54 0.28 -2.39 1.19
CA ILE A 54 0.55 -1.64 2.41
C ILE A 54 -0.76 -1.47 3.16
N LEU A 55 -0.76 -1.77 4.44
CA LEU A 55 -1.88 -1.53 5.34
C LEU A 55 -1.44 -0.52 6.40
N ASP A 56 -2.06 0.65 6.42
CA ASP A 56 -1.93 1.57 7.56
C ASP A 56 -2.82 1.04 8.69
N ALA A 57 -2.20 0.51 9.75
CA ALA A 57 -2.91 0.04 10.93
C ALA A 57 -3.23 1.18 11.91
N ASP A 58 -2.81 2.42 11.61
CA ASP A 58 -3.16 3.60 12.39
C ASP A 58 -4.52 4.16 11.92
N LEU A 59 -5.62 3.54 12.39
CA LEU A 59 -6.99 3.92 11.98
C LEU A 59 -7.47 5.27 12.53
N GLY A 60 -6.68 5.90 13.41
CA GLY A 60 -6.96 7.20 14.03
C GLY A 60 -6.24 8.36 13.36
N LEU A 61 -5.00 8.13 12.89
CA LEU A 61 -4.14 9.13 12.24
C LEU A 61 -3.41 8.50 11.05
N ALA A 62 -4.16 7.87 10.14
CA ALA A 62 -3.59 7.31 8.92
C ALA A 62 -2.82 8.42 8.19
N ASN A 63 -1.56 8.12 7.83
CA ASN A 63 -0.64 9.11 7.29
C ASN A 63 -0.11 8.71 5.90
N LEU A 64 -0.39 7.48 5.43
CA LEU A 64 0.11 7.03 4.14
C LEU A 64 -0.48 7.78 2.95
N ASP A 65 -1.77 8.10 3.01
CA ASP A 65 -2.46 8.93 2.04
C ASP A 65 -1.84 10.33 1.95
N ILE A 66 -1.54 10.95 3.09
CA ILE A 66 -0.85 12.24 3.16
C ILE A 66 0.56 12.14 2.56
N ILE A 67 1.35 11.14 2.97
CA ILE A 67 2.73 10.94 2.51
C ILE A 67 2.79 10.69 1.00
N PHE A 68 1.80 10.00 0.44
CA PHE A 68 1.73 9.70 -0.99
C PHE A 68 0.89 10.71 -1.79
N GLY A 69 0.33 11.74 -1.15
CA GLY A 69 -0.50 12.74 -1.81
C GLY A 69 -1.78 12.16 -2.44
N LEU A 70 -2.35 11.12 -1.84
CA LEU A 70 -3.53 10.43 -2.33
C LEU A 70 -4.81 11.03 -1.75
N THR A 71 -5.83 11.18 -2.58
CA THR A 71 -7.20 11.45 -2.11
C THR A 71 -7.96 10.13 -2.11
N ILE A 72 -8.23 9.58 -0.92
CA ILE A 72 -8.95 8.31 -0.76
C ILE A 72 -10.45 8.59 -0.55
N GLU A 73 -11.28 8.10 -1.46
CA GLU A 73 -12.74 8.17 -1.33
C GLU A 73 -13.29 7.15 -0.32
N HIS A 74 -12.59 6.02 -0.19
CA HIS A 74 -12.98 4.92 0.68
C HIS A 74 -11.75 4.39 1.45
N ASN A 75 -12.01 3.89 2.65
CA ASN A 75 -11.01 3.30 3.53
C ASN A 75 -11.57 2.03 4.19
N ILE A 76 -10.73 1.34 4.96
CA ILE A 76 -11.10 0.05 5.58
C ILE A 76 -12.34 0.12 6.48
N LYS A 77 -12.67 1.29 7.06
CA LYS A 77 -13.88 1.46 7.88
C LYS A 77 -15.15 1.20 7.08
N HIS A 78 -15.20 1.67 5.82
CA HIS A 78 -16.35 1.47 4.93
C HIS A 78 -16.54 -0.01 4.57
N VAL A 79 -15.44 -0.77 4.49
CA VAL A 79 -15.51 -2.22 4.28
C VAL A 79 -16.00 -2.93 5.53
N ILE A 80 -15.48 -2.55 6.70
CA ILE A 80 -15.88 -3.12 7.98
C ILE A 80 -17.35 -2.81 8.31
N SER A 81 -17.85 -1.62 7.96
CA SER A 81 -19.24 -1.23 8.15
C SER A 81 -20.20 -1.80 7.10
N GLY A 82 -19.67 -2.42 6.03
CA GLY A 82 -20.46 -2.97 4.93
C GLY A 82 -21.00 -1.93 3.94
N GLU A 83 -20.52 -0.68 4.01
CA GLU A 83 -20.86 0.39 3.08
C GLU A 83 -20.21 0.20 1.70
N LYS A 84 -19.08 -0.52 1.64
CA LYS A 84 -18.35 -0.88 0.42
C LYS A 84 -17.80 -2.32 0.52
N SER A 85 -17.56 -2.95 -0.63
CA SER A 85 -17.08 -4.33 -0.77
C SER A 85 -15.88 -4.46 -1.70
#